data_AF-A0A3M1H632-F1
#
_entry.id   AF-A0A3M1H632-F1
#
_cell.length_a   1.000
_cell.length_b   1.000
_cell.length_c   1.000
_cell.angle_alpha   90.00
_cell.angle_beta   90.00
_cell.angle_gamma   90.00
#
_symmetry.space_group_name_H-M   'P 1'
#
loop_
_entity.id
_entity.type
_entity.pdbx_description
1 polymer ?
#
loop_
_entity_poly.entity_id
_entity_poly.type
_entity_poly.pdbx_seq_one_letter_code
_entity_poly.pdbx_strand_id
1 'polypeptide(L)'
;MPDSNGRPKDSEIQAASGPPDPELDSLVAPQGYDPDLVDEIVNLETPAQQRRKAIKFLLYSILFLALVFWFCTPANLVVPELSPMPYGIDQRPTPPPNKFLEDAIPRQVGDFRLVDLQKKRVYEDPYIGALTIQATYTDSQGNPATVVVIQAESYINARRYLENYKRLIHEQATVTEWQERLYIEDNFIRWAAPDFAERAYGLAWNNDRYFIAVTSPIRAAQEALAKDFPY
;
A
#
# COMPACT_ATOMS: atom_id res chain seq x y z
N MET A 1 4.35 73.28 20.19
CA MET A 1 3.52 74.45 19.84
C MET A 1 2.35 74.47 20.81
N PRO A 2 2.23 75.51 21.66
CA PRO A 2 1.11 75.70 22.57
C PRO A 2 0.00 76.56 21.92
N ASP A 3 -1.03 76.81 22.72
CA ASP A 3 -2.14 77.77 22.57
C ASP A 3 -3.36 77.22 21.81
N SER A 4 -4.61 77.56 22.14
CA SER A 4 -5.10 78.71 22.90
C SER A 4 -6.53 78.46 23.41
N ASN A 5 -6.80 78.93 24.62
CA ASN A 5 -7.95 79.76 25.01
C ASN A 5 -9.37 79.46 24.50
N GLY A 6 -10.32 79.41 25.44
CA GLY A 6 -11.69 79.85 25.15
C GLY A 6 -12.78 79.42 26.13
N ARG A 7 -12.75 79.88 27.38
CA ARG A 7 -13.99 80.24 28.13
C ARG A 7 -14.26 81.73 27.87
N PRO A 8 -15.43 82.35 28.18
CA PRO A 8 -16.57 81.94 29.04
C PRO A 8 -17.95 82.22 28.36
N LYS A 9 -19.14 81.98 28.93
CA LYS A 9 -19.84 82.80 29.93
C LYS A 9 -21.26 82.29 30.16
N ASP A 10 -21.68 82.39 31.43
CA ASP A 10 -22.95 82.89 31.98
C ASP A 10 -24.25 82.27 31.41
N SER A 11 -25.16 81.71 32.21
CA SER A 11 -26.04 82.54 33.03
C SER A 11 -26.83 81.75 34.08
N GLU A 12 -27.02 82.43 35.21
CA GLU A 12 -27.83 82.11 36.40
C GLU A 12 -29.27 81.71 36.10
N ILE A 13 -29.85 80.82 36.93
CA ILE A 13 -31.18 81.01 37.54
C ILE A 13 -31.16 80.45 38.99
N GLN A 14 -31.17 81.38 39.95
CA GLN A 14 -31.67 81.25 41.34
C GLN A 14 -33.19 80.97 41.32
N ALA A 15 -33.92 80.45 42.30
CA ALA A 15 -33.74 79.94 43.66
C ALA A 15 -35.09 79.28 44.00
N ALA A 16 -35.14 78.38 44.98
CA ALA A 16 -36.23 78.30 45.97
C ALA A 16 -35.99 77.13 46.92
N SER A 17 -35.39 77.48 48.06
CA SER A 17 -35.39 76.67 49.28
C SER A 17 -36.70 76.90 50.04
N GLY A 18 -37.44 75.82 50.28
CA GLY A 18 -38.52 75.72 51.27
C GLY A 18 -38.26 74.49 52.15
N PRO A 19 -38.40 74.57 53.49
CA PRO A 19 -37.87 73.57 54.42
C PRO A 19 -38.98 72.60 54.91
N PRO A 20 -38.72 71.74 55.90
CA PRO A 20 -38.55 70.30 55.74
C PRO A 20 -39.78 69.51 56.24
N ASP A 21 -39.90 68.24 55.84
CA ASP A 21 -40.69 67.27 56.60
C ASP A 21 -40.12 65.85 56.40
N PRO A 22 -40.35 64.93 57.35
CA PRO A 22 -39.36 63.96 57.78
C PRO A 22 -39.69 62.52 57.34
N GLU A 23 -38.71 61.64 57.54
CA GLU A 23 -38.84 60.17 57.55
C GLU A 23 -39.36 59.50 56.26
N LEU A 24 -38.41 59.12 55.39
CA LEU A 24 -38.48 57.81 54.77
C LEU A 24 -37.17 57.06 55.02
N ASP A 25 -37.25 56.15 55.97
CA ASP A 25 -36.27 55.13 56.24
C ASP A 25 -35.85 54.40 54.96
N SER A 26 -34.54 54.38 54.75
CA SER A 26 -33.74 53.32 54.16
C SER A 26 -34.44 52.28 53.26
N LEU A 27 -34.28 52.43 51.93
CA LEU A 27 -34.11 51.31 51.03
C LEU A 27 -32.84 51.52 50.23
N VAL A 28 -31.73 51.09 50.84
CA VAL A 28 -30.44 50.91 50.18
C VAL A 28 -30.63 49.89 49.06
N ALA A 29 -30.56 50.33 47.81
CA ALA A 29 -30.38 49.43 46.68
C ALA A 29 -29.00 48.75 46.83
N PRO A 30 -28.90 47.41 46.73
CA PRO A 30 -27.66 46.70 46.96
C PRO A 30 -26.62 47.05 45.89
N GLN A 31 -25.40 47.32 46.34
CA GLN A 31 -24.23 47.45 45.48
C GLN A 31 -24.05 46.17 44.67
N GLY A 32 -24.03 46.29 43.34
CA GLY A 32 -23.77 45.16 42.43
C GLY A 32 -24.60 45.11 41.15
N TYR A 33 -25.15 46.23 40.66
CA TYR A 33 -25.78 46.27 39.33
C TYR A 33 -24.74 46.61 38.28
N ASP A 34 -24.24 45.59 37.59
CA ASP A 34 -23.37 45.72 36.42
C ASP A 34 -24.23 45.55 35.15
N PRO A 35 -24.41 46.60 34.32
CA PRO A 35 -25.24 46.51 33.11
C PRO A 35 -24.66 45.56 32.05
N ASP A 36 -23.36 45.23 32.11
CA ASP A 36 -22.71 44.33 31.15
C ASP A 36 -23.12 42.86 31.31
N LEU A 37 -23.64 42.48 32.50
CA LEU A 37 -24.18 41.15 32.77
C LEU A 37 -25.56 40.91 32.10
N VAL A 38 -26.28 41.97 31.74
CA VAL A 38 -27.62 41.85 31.12
C VAL A 38 -27.49 41.46 29.65
N ASP A 39 -26.45 41.94 28.96
CA ASP A 39 -26.19 41.59 27.55
C ASP A 39 -25.63 40.17 27.39
N GLU A 40 -24.99 39.60 28.42
CA GLU A 40 -24.51 38.22 28.40
C GLU A 40 -25.65 37.19 28.57
N ILE A 41 -26.71 37.55 29.30
CA ILE A 41 -27.89 36.68 29.52
C ILE A 41 -28.76 36.58 28.26
N VAL A 42 -28.74 37.57 27.37
CA VAL A 42 -29.50 37.56 26.10
C VAL A 42 -28.86 36.63 25.06
N ASN A 43 -27.59 36.25 25.22
CA ASN A 43 -26.87 35.36 24.30
C ASN A 43 -26.72 33.91 24.81
N LEU A 44 -27.33 33.56 25.95
CA LEU A 44 -27.43 32.16 26.36
C LEU A 44 -28.42 31.43 25.44
N GLU A 45 -27.89 30.67 24.49
CA GLU A 45 -28.70 29.80 23.64
C GLU A 45 -29.66 28.99 24.49
N THR A 46 -30.95 29.15 24.22
CA THR A 46 -31.99 28.43 24.94
C THR A 46 -31.68 26.92 24.96
N PRO A 47 -32.05 26.18 26.03
CA PRO A 47 -31.86 24.73 26.07
C PRO A 47 -32.45 24.01 24.84
N ALA A 48 -33.48 24.60 24.22
CA ALA A 48 -34.05 24.15 22.96
C ALA A 48 -33.13 24.35 21.74
N GLN A 49 -32.40 25.46 21.65
CA GLN A 49 -31.40 25.71 20.60
C GLN A 49 -30.16 24.82 20.78
N GLN A 50 -29.66 24.63 22.01
CA GLN A 50 -28.57 23.70 22.30
C GLN A 50 -28.95 22.25 21.92
N ARG A 51 -30.17 21.81 22.25
CA ARG A 51 -30.69 20.50 21.81
C ARG A 51 -30.76 20.39 20.29
N ARG A 52 -31.21 21.43 19.58
CA ARG A 52 -31.25 21.45 18.10
C ARG A 52 -29.86 21.39 17.49
N LYS A 53 -28.86 22.08 18.06
CA LYS A 53 -27.46 21.99 17.62
C LYS A 53 -26.86 20.61 17.88
N ALA A 54 -27.11 20.02 19.04
CA ALA A 54 -26.66 18.68 19.39
C ALA A 54 -27.26 17.62 18.46
N ILE A 55 -28.56 17.72 18.15
CA ILE A 55 -29.24 16.83 17.19
C ILE A 55 -28.65 16.97 15.79
N LYS A 56 -28.39 18.21 15.33
CA LYS A 56 -27.75 18.45 14.04
C LYS A 56 -26.35 17.85 13.99
N PHE A 57 -25.53 18.07 15.02
CA PHE A 57 -24.19 17.49 15.12
C PHE A 57 -24.23 15.96 15.05
N LEU A 58 -25.10 15.33 15.84
CA LEU A 58 -25.28 13.88 15.85
C LEU A 58 -25.73 13.34 14.47
N LEU A 59 -26.65 14.03 13.79
CA LEU A 59 -27.05 13.68 12.42
C LEU A 59 -25.89 13.78 11.43
N TYR A 60 -25.11 14.87 11.46
CA TYR A 60 -23.94 15.01 10.60
C TYR A 60 -22.86 13.96 10.89
N SER A 61 -22.63 13.63 12.17
CA SER A 61 -21.70 12.58 12.56
C SER A 61 -22.14 11.22 12.05
N ILE A 62 -23.44 10.88 12.14
CA ILE A 62 -23.97 9.61 11.62
C ILE A 62 -23.88 9.56 10.10
N LEU A 63 -24.20 10.65 9.40
CA LEU A 63 -24.09 10.73 7.94
C LEU A 63 -22.64 10.59 7.47
N PHE A 64 -21.70 11.22 8.18
CA PHE A 64 -20.27 11.09 7.93
C PHE A 64 -19.80 9.65 8.16
N LEU A 65 -20.21 9.02 9.26
CA LEU A 65 -19.89 7.63 9.56
C LEU A 65 -20.47 6.67 8.52
N ALA A 66 -21.71 6.90 8.08
CA ALA A 66 -22.35 6.11 7.03
C ALA A 66 -21.63 6.27 5.68
N LEU A 67 -21.18 7.48 5.33
CA LEU A 67 -20.38 7.73 4.14
C LEU A 67 -19.02 7.02 4.22
N VAL A 68 -18.28 7.18 5.33
CA VAL A 68 -17.01 6.49 5.53
C VAL A 68 -17.20 4.97 5.50
N PHE A 69 -18.24 4.46 6.15
CA PHE A 69 -18.57 3.02 6.11
C PHE A 69 -18.91 2.55 4.69
N TRP A 70 -19.65 3.35 3.90
CA TRP A 70 -19.95 3.04 2.51
C TRP A 70 -18.68 2.95 1.64
N PHE A 71 -17.72 3.86 1.84
CA PHE A 71 -16.41 3.80 1.18
C PHE A 71 -15.53 2.65 1.67
N CYS A 72 -15.73 2.17 2.91
CA CYS A 72 -14.99 1.06 3.49
C CYS A 72 -15.72 -0.30 3.41
N THR A 73 -16.85 -0.40 2.70
CA THR A 73 -17.54 -1.69 2.53
C THR A 73 -16.76 -2.60 1.58
N PRO A 74 -16.75 -3.93 1.83
CA PRO A 74 -16.05 -4.91 1.00
C PRO A 74 -16.53 -4.99 -0.45
N ALA A 75 -17.68 -4.37 -0.79
CA ALA A 75 -18.17 -4.25 -2.16
C ALA A 75 -17.43 -3.18 -3.00
N ASN A 76 -16.82 -2.17 -2.35
CA ASN A 76 -16.02 -1.13 -3.02
C ASN A 76 -14.51 -1.40 -2.93
N LEU A 77 -14.11 -2.39 -2.13
CA LEU A 77 -12.80 -3.02 -2.25
C LEU A 77 -12.80 -3.84 -3.54
N VAL A 78 -12.47 -3.18 -4.65
CA VAL A 78 -11.96 -3.86 -5.84
C VAL A 78 -10.67 -4.55 -5.40
N VAL A 79 -10.80 -5.78 -4.90
CA VAL A 79 -9.68 -6.70 -4.82
C VAL A 79 -9.26 -6.84 -6.29
N PRO A 80 -8.03 -6.43 -6.67
CA PRO A 80 -7.57 -6.67 -8.03
C PRO A 80 -7.76 -8.16 -8.25
N GLU A 81 -8.63 -8.50 -9.21
CA GLU A 81 -8.90 -9.86 -9.60
C GLU A 81 -7.55 -10.43 -10.00
N LEU A 82 -6.97 -11.23 -9.10
CA LEU A 82 -5.67 -11.84 -9.32
C LEU A 82 -5.88 -12.73 -10.53
N SER A 83 -5.22 -12.37 -11.65
CA SER A 83 -5.15 -13.23 -12.83
C SER A 83 -4.90 -14.66 -12.37
N PRO A 84 -5.60 -15.67 -12.94
CA PRO A 84 -5.46 -17.06 -12.51
C PRO A 84 -3.98 -17.39 -12.41
N MET A 85 -3.57 -17.94 -11.27
CA MET A 85 -2.16 -18.19 -11.00
C MET A 85 -1.58 -18.98 -12.16
N PRO A 86 -0.45 -18.53 -12.74
CA PRO A 86 0.20 -19.30 -13.77
C PRO A 86 0.71 -20.56 -13.07
N TYR A 87 0.04 -21.68 -13.33
CA TYR A 87 0.44 -23.03 -12.93
C TYR A 87 0.30 -23.34 -11.43
N GLY A 88 0.36 -24.64 -11.09
CA GLY A 88 0.18 -25.23 -9.75
C GLY A 88 1.24 -24.84 -8.72
N ILE A 89 1.51 -23.53 -8.63
CA ILE A 89 2.27 -22.84 -7.59
C ILE A 89 1.70 -23.20 -6.19
N ASP A 90 0.50 -23.74 -6.07
CA ASP A 90 -0.02 -24.17 -4.76
C ASP A 90 0.21 -25.67 -4.48
N GLN A 91 0.56 -26.45 -5.51
CA GLN A 91 0.70 -27.92 -5.47
C GLN A 91 2.17 -28.36 -5.62
N ARG A 92 3.09 -27.58 -5.04
CA ARG A 92 4.53 -27.76 -5.27
C ARG A 92 5.04 -28.98 -4.49
N PRO A 93 5.83 -29.86 -5.12
CA PRO A 93 6.43 -30.98 -4.42
C PRO A 93 7.46 -30.51 -3.40
N THR A 94 7.58 -31.28 -2.31
CA THR A 94 8.65 -31.15 -1.32
C THR A 94 10.03 -31.24 -2.02
N PRO A 95 11.04 -30.54 -1.47
CA PRO A 95 12.42 -30.62 -1.96
C PRO A 95 12.82 -32.07 -2.28
N PRO A 96 13.54 -32.30 -3.39
CA PRO A 96 13.96 -33.65 -3.75
C PRO A 96 14.74 -34.26 -2.59
N PRO A 97 14.52 -35.55 -2.26
CA PRO A 97 15.21 -36.23 -1.16
C PRO A 97 16.73 -36.40 -1.40
N ASN A 98 17.18 -36.09 -2.61
CA ASN A 98 18.55 -36.29 -3.06
C ASN A 98 19.50 -35.23 -2.48
N LYS A 99 20.72 -35.67 -2.17
CA LYS A 99 21.74 -34.87 -1.49
C LYS A 99 22.32 -33.73 -2.35
N PHE A 100 22.09 -33.76 -3.67
CA PHE A 100 22.60 -32.80 -4.65
C PHE A 100 21.51 -32.35 -5.62
N LEU A 101 21.47 -31.05 -5.95
CA LEU A 101 20.51 -30.48 -6.92
C LEU A 101 20.61 -31.12 -8.32
N GLU A 102 21.76 -31.63 -8.71
CA GLU A 102 22.01 -32.18 -10.06
C GLU A 102 21.18 -33.43 -10.30
N ASP A 103 21.07 -34.27 -9.27
CA ASP A 103 20.27 -35.49 -9.29
C ASP A 103 18.76 -35.20 -9.25
N ALA A 104 18.39 -33.95 -8.99
CA ALA A 104 17.02 -33.50 -9.05
C ALA A 104 16.59 -33.07 -10.46
N ILE A 105 17.52 -32.71 -11.35
CA ILE A 105 17.15 -32.25 -12.69
C ILE A 105 16.71 -33.45 -13.54
N PRO A 106 15.43 -33.50 -13.98
CA PRO A 106 14.94 -34.59 -14.79
C PRO A 106 15.61 -34.61 -16.17
N ARG A 107 15.92 -35.80 -16.69
CA ARG A 107 16.47 -35.95 -18.06
C ARG A 107 15.43 -35.66 -19.16
N GLN A 108 14.16 -35.74 -18.81
CA GLN A 108 13.03 -35.51 -19.69
C GLN A 108 11.88 -34.86 -18.91
N VAL A 109 11.24 -33.87 -19.51
CA VAL A 109 10.10 -33.13 -18.95
C VAL A 109 9.03 -33.02 -20.03
N GLY A 110 7.97 -33.82 -19.94
CA GLY A 110 7.03 -33.96 -21.05
C GLY A 110 7.74 -34.36 -22.35
N ASP A 111 7.58 -33.55 -23.40
CA ASP A 111 8.23 -33.74 -24.71
C ASP A 111 9.67 -33.17 -24.79
N PHE A 112 10.13 -32.50 -23.73
CA PHE A 112 11.44 -31.88 -23.68
C PHE A 112 12.52 -32.87 -23.22
N ARG A 113 13.64 -32.91 -23.95
CA ARG A 113 14.83 -33.69 -23.58
C ARG A 113 15.96 -32.76 -23.15
N LEU A 114 16.64 -33.13 -22.07
CA LEU A 114 17.83 -32.43 -21.60
C LEU A 114 18.95 -32.56 -22.63
N VAL A 115 19.48 -31.44 -23.10
CA VAL A 115 20.60 -31.38 -24.04
C VAL A 115 21.89 -30.87 -23.40
N ASP A 116 21.78 -29.99 -22.40
CA ASP A 116 22.94 -29.46 -21.68
C ASP A 116 22.62 -29.26 -20.21
N LEU A 117 23.60 -29.51 -19.34
CA LEU A 117 23.50 -29.32 -17.90
C LEU A 117 24.79 -28.68 -17.40
N GLN A 118 24.70 -27.43 -16.99
CA GLN A 118 25.85 -26.64 -16.53
C GLN A 118 25.71 -26.30 -15.06
N LYS A 119 26.76 -26.60 -14.30
CA LYS A 119 26.93 -26.18 -12.91
C LYS A 119 27.83 -24.97 -12.86
N LYS A 120 27.30 -23.85 -12.36
CA LYS A 120 28.05 -22.60 -12.24
C LYS A 120 27.97 -22.11 -10.81
N ARG A 121 29.13 -21.80 -10.22
CA ARG A 121 29.14 -20.92 -9.05
C ARG A 121 29.14 -19.50 -9.58
N VAL A 122 28.03 -18.80 -9.38
CA VAL A 122 27.87 -17.45 -9.91
C VAL A 122 28.52 -16.48 -8.91
N TYR A 123 29.55 -15.78 -9.37
CA TYR A 123 30.17 -14.66 -8.63
C TYR A 123 29.72 -13.30 -9.15
N GLU A 124 29.00 -13.28 -10.27
CA GLU A 124 28.42 -12.06 -10.83
C GLU A 124 27.09 -11.72 -10.13
N ASP A 125 26.86 -10.42 -9.92
CA ASP A 125 25.58 -9.89 -9.45
C ASP A 125 24.47 -10.38 -10.43
N PRO A 126 23.32 -10.91 -9.96
CA PRO A 126 22.80 -10.79 -8.61
C PRO A 126 22.71 -12.08 -7.77
N TYR A 127 23.56 -13.07 -8.05
CA TYR A 127 23.52 -14.38 -7.39
C TYR A 127 24.83 -14.75 -6.67
N ILE A 128 25.54 -13.75 -6.15
CA ILE A 128 26.87 -13.91 -5.55
C ILE A 128 26.90 -15.07 -4.53
N GLY A 129 27.78 -16.04 -4.77
CA GLY A 129 28.01 -17.16 -3.86
C GLY A 129 26.99 -18.30 -3.96
N ALA A 130 25.99 -18.18 -4.82
CA ALA A 130 24.99 -19.21 -5.05
C ALA A 130 25.51 -20.33 -5.96
N LEU A 131 25.07 -21.55 -5.68
CA LEU A 131 25.20 -22.63 -6.65
C LEU A 131 24.02 -22.55 -7.63
N THR A 132 24.34 -22.32 -8.90
CA THR A 132 23.35 -22.25 -9.98
C THR A 132 23.49 -23.48 -10.87
N ILE A 133 22.37 -24.11 -11.15
CA ILE A 133 22.26 -25.13 -12.19
C ILE A 133 21.46 -24.53 -13.35
N GLN A 134 22.03 -24.64 -14.54
CA GLN A 134 21.38 -24.28 -15.79
C GLN A 134 21.19 -25.54 -16.62
N ALA A 135 19.96 -25.87 -16.93
CA ALA A 135 19.58 -27.04 -17.72
C ALA A 135 18.90 -26.56 -19.00
N THR A 136 19.47 -26.90 -20.16
CA THR A 136 18.88 -26.57 -21.46
C THR A 136 18.15 -27.80 -21.97
N TYR A 137 16.91 -27.60 -22.37
CA TYR A 137 16.04 -28.61 -22.95
C TYR A 137 15.67 -28.27 -24.39
N THR A 138 15.32 -29.29 -25.15
CA THR A 138 14.80 -29.13 -26.51
C THR A 138 13.61 -30.05 -26.71
N ASP A 139 12.54 -29.54 -27.31
CA ASP A 139 11.37 -30.33 -27.67
C ASP A 139 11.60 -31.16 -28.95
N SER A 140 10.60 -31.93 -29.37
CA SER A 140 10.65 -32.72 -30.61
C SER A 140 10.77 -31.89 -31.90
N GLN A 141 10.46 -30.60 -31.84
CA GLN A 141 10.52 -29.67 -32.97
C GLN A 141 11.84 -28.89 -33.04
N GLY A 142 12.72 -29.02 -32.03
CA GLY A 142 13.98 -28.29 -31.96
C GLY A 142 13.88 -26.96 -31.22
N ASN A 143 12.77 -26.65 -30.56
CA ASN A 143 12.61 -25.40 -29.82
C ASN A 143 13.33 -25.49 -28.47
N PRO A 144 14.25 -24.55 -28.16
CA PRO A 144 15.00 -24.59 -26.92
C PRO A 144 14.22 -23.93 -25.77
N ALA A 145 14.39 -24.46 -24.56
CA ALA A 145 13.98 -23.81 -23.33
C ALA A 145 14.98 -24.10 -22.21
N THR A 146 15.30 -23.10 -21.41
CA THR A 146 16.33 -23.16 -20.38
C THR A 146 15.69 -23.05 -19.01
N VAL A 147 16.09 -23.94 -18.09
CA VAL A 147 15.72 -23.88 -16.69
C VAL A 147 16.94 -23.48 -15.86
N VAL A 148 16.78 -22.46 -15.04
CA VAL A 148 17.76 -22.04 -14.03
C VAL A 148 17.22 -22.40 -12.67
N VAL A 149 17.99 -23.16 -11.89
CA VAL A 149 17.65 -23.54 -10.51
C VAL A 149 18.74 -23.08 -9.57
N ILE A 150 18.33 -22.39 -8.50
CA ILE A 150 19.21 -21.95 -7.42
C ILE A 150 18.65 -22.47 -6.11
N GLN A 151 19.47 -23.20 -5.36
CA GLN A 151 19.15 -23.56 -3.97
C GLN A 151 19.64 -22.46 -3.05
N ALA A 152 18.70 -21.87 -2.33
CA ALA A 152 18.92 -20.91 -1.28
C ALA A 152 18.92 -21.61 0.10
N GLU A 153 19.52 -20.96 1.10
CA GLU A 153 19.51 -21.45 2.47
C GLU A 153 18.14 -21.31 3.14
N SER A 154 17.34 -20.35 2.68
CA SER A 154 16.05 -20.00 3.24
C SER A 154 15.11 -19.45 2.17
N TYR A 155 13.82 -19.45 2.49
CA TYR A 155 12.79 -18.82 1.67
C TYR A 155 13.01 -17.34 1.42
N ILE A 156 13.48 -16.60 2.42
CA ILE A 156 13.82 -15.18 2.27
C ILE A 156 14.92 -15.01 1.21
N ASN A 157 15.92 -15.89 1.21
CA ASN A 157 17.00 -15.84 0.21
C ASN A 157 16.49 -16.24 -1.19
N ALA A 158 15.61 -17.23 -1.30
CA ALA A 158 15.01 -17.62 -2.58
C ALA A 158 14.17 -16.47 -3.17
N ARG A 159 13.39 -15.77 -2.34
CA ARG A 159 12.65 -14.56 -2.73
C ARG A 159 13.59 -13.43 -3.16
N ARG A 160 14.71 -13.21 -2.46
CA ARG A 160 15.73 -12.23 -2.88
C ARG A 160 16.26 -12.53 -4.27
N TYR A 161 16.49 -13.80 -4.61
CA TYR A 161 16.90 -14.17 -5.97
C TYR A 161 15.82 -13.83 -7.01
N LEU A 162 14.54 -14.01 -6.69
CA LEU A 162 13.44 -13.62 -7.56
C LEU A 162 13.40 -12.09 -7.78
N GLU A 163 13.52 -11.31 -6.71
CA GLU A 163 13.56 -9.83 -6.77
C GLU A 163 14.78 -9.32 -7.56
N ASN A 164 15.93 -9.97 -7.36
CA ASN A 164 17.16 -9.72 -8.12
C ASN A 164 17.02 -10.06 -9.60
N TYR A 165 16.34 -11.16 -9.94
CA TYR A 165 16.05 -11.57 -11.31
C TYR A 165 15.14 -10.54 -12.00
N LYS A 166 14.12 -10.04 -11.29
CA LYS A 166 13.27 -8.93 -11.75
C LYS A 166 14.11 -7.70 -12.09
N ARG A 167 14.99 -7.27 -11.18
CA ARG A 167 15.88 -6.12 -11.42
C ARG A 167 16.73 -6.33 -12.67
N LEU A 168 17.34 -7.50 -12.83
CA LEU A 168 18.16 -7.85 -13.99
C LEU A 168 17.37 -7.74 -15.30
N ILE A 169 16.13 -8.24 -15.37
CA ILE A 169 15.30 -8.13 -16.59
C ILE A 169 15.04 -6.67 -16.92
N HIS A 170 14.64 -5.85 -15.93
CA HIS A 170 14.34 -4.44 -16.16
C HIS A 170 15.57 -3.62 -16.58
N GLU A 171 16.77 -3.98 -16.12
CA GLU A 171 18.00 -3.30 -16.49
C GLU A 171 18.52 -3.71 -17.88
N GLN A 172 18.26 -4.95 -18.30
CA GLN A 172 18.89 -5.54 -19.50
C GLN A 172 17.95 -5.66 -20.71
N ALA A 173 16.64 -5.52 -20.54
CA ALA A 173 15.67 -5.83 -21.60
C ALA A 173 14.48 -4.88 -21.64
N THR A 174 13.88 -4.74 -22.83
CA THR A 174 12.65 -3.98 -23.02
C THR A 174 11.44 -4.87 -22.78
N VAL A 175 10.88 -4.80 -21.57
CA VAL A 175 9.72 -5.60 -21.18
C VAL A 175 8.45 -5.09 -21.87
N THR A 176 7.81 -5.98 -22.63
CA THR A 176 6.53 -5.74 -23.32
C THR A 176 5.32 -6.25 -22.53
N GLU A 177 5.48 -7.33 -21.78
CA GLU A 177 4.46 -7.87 -20.88
C GLU A 177 5.09 -8.22 -19.54
N TRP A 178 4.40 -7.91 -18.44
CA TRP A 178 4.84 -8.21 -17.08
C TRP A 178 3.67 -8.68 -16.23
N GLN A 179 3.87 -9.75 -15.47
CA GLN A 179 2.96 -10.20 -14.43
C GLN A 179 3.77 -10.61 -13.21
N GLU A 180 3.34 -10.19 -12.03
CA GLU A 180 4.00 -10.57 -10.79
C GLU A 180 3.01 -10.82 -9.67
N ARG A 181 3.41 -11.71 -8.77
CA ARG A 181 2.81 -11.88 -7.46
C ARG A 181 3.96 -12.10 -6.50
N LEU A 182 4.11 -11.25 -5.50
CA LEU A 182 5.12 -11.41 -4.45
C LEU A 182 4.43 -11.37 -3.10
N TYR A 183 3.78 -12.48 -2.73
CA TYR A 183 3.02 -12.62 -1.49
C TYR A 183 3.65 -13.65 -0.55
N ILE A 184 3.05 -13.84 0.64
CA ILE A 184 3.63 -14.65 1.72
C ILE A 184 3.91 -16.10 1.28
N GLU A 185 3.14 -16.65 0.35
CA GLU A 185 3.23 -18.08 -0.05
C GLU A 185 3.49 -18.25 -1.57
N ASP A 186 2.96 -17.34 -2.40
CA ASP A 186 2.99 -17.45 -3.85
C ASP A 186 3.79 -16.31 -4.47
N ASN A 187 5.05 -16.60 -4.77
CA ASN A 187 5.95 -15.66 -5.43
C ASN A 187 6.26 -16.14 -6.85
N PHE A 188 5.89 -15.34 -7.83
CA PHE A 188 6.33 -15.52 -9.20
C PHE A 188 6.47 -14.18 -9.92
N ILE A 189 7.27 -14.19 -10.97
CA ILE A 189 7.34 -13.16 -11.99
C ILE A 189 7.25 -13.84 -13.36
N ARG A 190 6.53 -13.23 -14.28
CA ARG A 190 6.40 -13.64 -15.66
C ARG A 190 6.64 -12.43 -16.55
N TRP A 191 7.38 -12.63 -17.63
CA TRP A 191 7.72 -11.54 -18.53
C TRP A 191 7.70 -11.97 -20.00
N ALA A 192 7.51 -10.98 -20.87
CA ALA A 192 7.84 -11.04 -22.28
C ALA A 192 8.71 -9.83 -22.64
N ALA A 193 9.93 -10.09 -23.12
CA ALA A 193 10.88 -9.11 -23.62
C ALA A 193 11.50 -9.65 -24.92
N PRO A 194 10.83 -9.51 -26.09
CA PRO A 194 11.23 -10.15 -27.35
C PRO A 194 12.66 -9.86 -27.82
N ASP A 195 13.26 -8.76 -27.34
CA ASP A 195 14.65 -8.36 -27.60
C ASP A 195 15.67 -9.13 -26.76
N PHE A 196 15.24 -9.87 -25.73
CA PHE A 196 16.12 -10.51 -24.74
C PHE A 196 16.57 -11.94 -25.12
N ALA A 197 16.72 -12.22 -26.42
CA ALA A 197 17.26 -13.47 -26.95
C ALA A 197 16.68 -14.74 -26.29
N GLU A 198 17.51 -15.60 -25.69
CA GLU A 198 17.10 -16.86 -25.03
C GLU A 198 16.18 -16.65 -23.81
N ARG A 199 16.10 -15.41 -23.30
CA ARG A 199 15.27 -14.99 -22.17
C ARG A 199 14.06 -14.17 -22.61
N ALA A 200 13.70 -14.23 -23.90
CA ALA A 200 12.63 -13.42 -24.44
C ALA A 200 11.28 -13.65 -23.75
N TYR A 201 10.98 -14.89 -23.39
CA TYR A 201 9.85 -15.24 -22.57
C TYR A 201 10.33 -15.96 -21.33
N GLY A 202 9.75 -15.66 -20.19
CA GLY A 202 10.08 -16.40 -18.99
C GLY A 202 9.04 -16.35 -17.87
N LEU A 203 9.16 -17.35 -17.01
CA LEU A 203 8.43 -17.50 -15.77
C LEU A 203 9.45 -17.91 -14.70
N ALA A 204 9.50 -17.17 -13.62
CA ALA A 204 10.32 -17.50 -12.47
C ALA A 204 9.48 -17.49 -11.20
N TRP A 205 9.79 -18.40 -10.29
CA TRP A 205 9.12 -18.55 -9.00
C TRP A 205 10.12 -19.00 -7.95
N ASN A 206 9.73 -18.89 -6.69
CA ASN A 206 10.48 -19.52 -5.61
C ASN A 206 9.59 -20.36 -4.71
N ASN A 207 10.06 -21.54 -4.34
CA ASN A 207 9.38 -22.51 -3.47
C ASN A 207 10.28 -22.93 -2.32
N ASP A 208 9.84 -22.69 -1.08
CA ASP A 208 10.63 -22.90 0.14
C ASP A 208 12.07 -22.42 -0.06
N ARG A 209 13.02 -23.29 -0.38
CA ARG A 209 14.44 -22.96 -0.54
C ARG A 209 14.94 -22.87 -1.98
N TYR A 210 14.09 -22.95 -3.00
CA TYR A 210 14.50 -22.94 -4.39
C TYR A 210 13.99 -21.70 -5.11
N PHE A 211 14.86 -21.11 -5.92
CA PHE A 211 14.48 -20.21 -7.00
C PHE A 211 14.57 -21.00 -8.31
N ILE A 212 13.52 -20.92 -9.13
CA ILE A 212 13.43 -21.61 -10.41
C ILE A 212 12.99 -20.60 -11.46
N ALA A 213 13.66 -20.58 -12.61
CA ALA A 213 13.26 -19.78 -13.76
C ALA A 213 13.29 -20.62 -15.03
N VAL A 214 12.21 -20.59 -15.79
CA VAL A 214 12.10 -21.22 -17.12
C VAL A 214 12.05 -20.11 -18.15
N THR A 215 12.96 -20.14 -19.12
CA THR A 215 13.06 -19.13 -20.17
C THR A 215 13.16 -19.76 -21.56
N SER A 216 12.70 -19.06 -22.59
CA SER A 216 12.86 -19.48 -23.98
C SER A 216 12.79 -18.28 -24.92
N PRO A 217 13.40 -18.34 -26.12
CA PRO A 217 13.06 -17.44 -27.22
C PRO A 217 11.62 -17.64 -27.75
N ILE A 218 10.94 -18.74 -27.40
CA ILE A 218 9.61 -19.12 -27.90
C ILE A 218 8.63 -19.29 -26.74
N ARG A 219 7.57 -18.47 -26.71
CA ARG A 219 6.56 -18.48 -25.64
C ARG A 219 5.97 -19.87 -25.38
N ALA A 220 5.56 -20.57 -26.44
CA ALA A 220 4.95 -21.90 -26.32
C ALA A 220 5.91 -22.93 -25.68
N ALA A 221 7.19 -22.87 -26.00
CA ALA A 221 8.18 -23.78 -25.43
C ALA A 221 8.44 -23.48 -23.94
N GLN A 222 8.51 -22.20 -23.58
CA GLN A 222 8.59 -21.77 -22.18
C GLN A 222 7.38 -22.25 -21.37
N GLU A 223 6.16 -22.04 -21.88
CA GLU A 223 4.93 -22.42 -21.20
C GLU A 223 4.80 -23.94 -21.04
N ALA A 224 5.09 -24.71 -22.09
CA ALA A 224 5.02 -26.17 -22.06
C ALA A 224 6.02 -26.76 -21.06
N LEU A 225 7.29 -26.31 -21.09
CA LEU A 225 8.30 -26.79 -20.15
C LEU A 225 7.96 -26.38 -18.71
N ALA A 226 7.53 -25.13 -18.48
CA ALA A 226 7.17 -24.66 -17.15
C ALA A 226 5.98 -25.43 -16.55
N LYS A 227 5.01 -25.81 -17.40
CA LYS A 227 3.84 -26.60 -16.99
C LYS A 227 4.18 -28.03 -16.60
N ASP A 228 5.18 -28.64 -17.21
CA ASP A 228 5.53 -30.04 -16.92
C ASP A 228 6.70 -30.15 -15.94
N PHE A 229 7.34 -29.04 -15.57
CA PHE A 229 8.50 -29.04 -14.69
C PHE A 229 8.09 -29.46 -13.25
N PRO A 230 8.82 -30.43 -12.66
CA PRO A 230 8.39 -31.08 -11.43
C PRO A 230 8.73 -30.30 -10.15
N TYR A 231 8.98 -28.98 -10.19
CA TYR A 231 9.42 -28.18 -9.03
C TYR A 231 8.80 -26.79 -8.98
#